data_AF-A0A353GMG9-F1
#
_entry.id   AF-A0A353GMG9-F1
#
_cell.length_a   1.000
_cell.length_b   1.000
_cell.length_c   1.000
_cell.angle_alpha   90.00
_cell.angle_beta   90.00
_cell.angle_gamma   90.00
#
_symmetry.space_group_name_H-M   'P 1'
#
loop_
_entity.id
_entity.type
_entity.pdbx_description
1 polymer ?
#
loop_
_entity_poly.entity_id
_entity_poly.type
_entity_poly.pdbx_seq_one_letter_code
_entity_poly.pdbx_strand_id
1 'polypeptide(L)'
;KFKDPPSERANADATAYKIASYHRISDLGHVKAALAEGNPVIFGFYVYESFESETVARTGICPKPKKNEQLLGGHAVIAVGYEDSLRGGKIIVRNSWGASWGKQGYFTMAYDVFKLLAMDMWIGLMKPSK
;
A
#
# COMPACT_ATOMS: atom_id res chain seq x y z
N LYS A 1 -10.71 -24.12 2.16
CA LYS A 1 -9.24 -23.91 2.11
C LYS A 1 -8.74 -22.64 2.82
N PHE A 2 -9.60 -21.72 3.29
CA PHE A 2 -9.24 -20.64 4.23
C PHE A 2 -10.33 -20.44 5.30
N LYS A 3 -11.10 -21.49 5.58
CA LYS A 3 -12.23 -21.46 6.53
C LYS A 3 -11.92 -22.17 7.84
N ASP A 4 -10.89 -23.02 7.83
CA ASP A 4 -10.45 -23.75 9.01
C ASP A 4 -9.68 -22.79 9.92
N PRO A 5 -9.91 -22.83 11.24
CA PRO A 5 -9.18 -21.99 12.17
C PRO A 5 -7.68 -22.31 12.11
N PRO A 6 -6.81 -21.33 12.45
CA PRO A 6 -5.38 -21.60 12.62
C PRO A 6 -5.16 -22.72 13.65
N SER A 7 -4.15 -23.56 13.42
CA SER A 7 -3.79 -24.62 14.37
C SER A 7 -3.32 -24.04 15.71
N GLU A 8 -3.37 -24.83 16.78
CA GLU A 8 -2.85 -24.43 18.09
C GLU A 8 -1.39 -23.97 18.01
N ARG A 9 -0.57 -24.68 17.22
CA ARG A 9 0.82 -24.27 16.95
C ARG A 9 0.91 -22.91 16.28
N ALA A 10 0.09 -22.64 15.26
CA ALA A 10 0.08 -21.33 14.60
C ALA A 10 -0.32 -20.20 15.57
N ASN A 11 -1.29 -20.46 16.46
CA ASN A 11 -1.69 -19.50 17.49
C ASN A 11 -0.58 -19.26 18.53
N ALA A 12 0.13 -20.31 18.95
CA ALA A 12 1.28 -20.20 19.85
C ALA A 12 2.41 -19.38 19.21
N ASP A 13 2.79 -19.70 17.96
CA ASP A 13 3.84 -19.02 17.21
C ASP A 13 3.50 -17.53 16.98
N ALA A 14 2.24 -17.20 16.69
CA ALA A 14 1.78 -15.83 16.45
C ALA A 14 2.01 -14.88 17.64
N THR A 15 2.09 -15.41 18.87
CA THR A 15 2.31 -14.59 20.07
C THR A 15 3.64 -13.84 20.06
N ALA A 16 4.66 -14.37 19.36
CA ALA A 16 5.97 -13.76 19.21
C ALA A 16 5.97 -12.57 18.23
N TYR A 17 4.96 -12.44 17.37
CA TYR A 17 4.92 -11.46 16.27
C TYR A 17 3.94 -10.30 16.49
N LYS A 18 3.52 -10.06 17.74
CA LYS A 18 2.62 -8.94 18.07
C LYS A 18 3.33 -7.59 17.90
N ILE A 19 2.70 -6.69 17.16
CA ILE A 19 3.08 -5.27 17.12
C ILE A 19 2.97 -4.64 18.52
N ALA A 20 3.73 -3.56 18.74
CA ALA A 20 3.68 -2.77 19.97
C ALA A 20 2.52 -1.77 19.94
N SER A 21 2.40 -1.03 18.85
CA SER A 21 1.36 -0.02 18.64
C SER A 21 1.07 0.16 17.16
N TYR A 22 -0.01 0.88 16.87
CA TYR A 22 -0.36 1.31 15.53
C TYR A 22 -0.86 2.76 15.59
N HIS A 23 -0.58 3.52 14.54
CA HIS A 23 -0.93 4.94 14.45
C HIS A 23 -1.54 5.26 13.09
N ARG A 24 -2.59 6.08 13.09
CA ARG A 24 -3.24 6.55 11.86
C ARG A 24 -2.44 7.71 11.28
N ILE A 25 -2.30 7.72 9.96
CA ILE A 25 -1.73 8.82 9.18
C ILE A 25 -2.84 9.48 8.35
N SER A 26 -2.81 10.81 8.23
CA SER A 26 -3.89 11.57 7.59
C SER A 26 -3.51 12.28 6.30
N ASP A 27 -2.23 12.45 6.01
CA ASP A 27 -1.79 13.22 4.84
C ASP A 27 -0.44 12.76 4.28
N LEU A 28 -0.15 13.23 3.07
CA LEU A 28 1.05 12.90 2.32
C LEU A 28 2.35 13.31 3.07
N GLY A 29 2.33 14.38 3.85
CA GLY A 29 3.50 14.83 4.59
C GLY A 29 3.90 13.81 5.66
N HIS A 30 2.92 13.36 6.45
CA HIS A 30 3.13 12.31 7.44
C HIS A 30 3.47 10.95 6.80
N VAL A 31 2.91 10.61 5.63
CA VAL A 31 3.33 9.41 4.88
C VAL A 31 4.82 9.49 4.53
N LYS A 32 5.28 10.61 4.00
CA LYS A 32 6.69 10.80 3.66
C LYS A 32 7.60 10.76 4.89
N ALA A 33 7.17 11.36 6.01
CA ALA A 33 7.91 11.33 7.26
C ALA A 33 8.07 9.88 7.78
N ALA A 34 6.98 9.12 7.83
CA ALA A 34 7.03 7.71 8.22
C ALA A 34 7.98 6.90 7.34
N LEU A 35 7.91 7.08 6.01
CA LEU A 35 8.80 6.39 5.07
C LEU A 35 10.27 6.80 5.25
N ALA A 36 10.54 8.08 5.55
CA ALA A 36 11.89 8.56 5.83
C ALA A 36 12.47 8.00 7.13
N GLU A 37 11.62 7.69 8.11
CA GLU A 37 11.99 6.99 9.35
C GLU A 37 12.10 5.46 9.17
N GLY A 38 11.90 4.96 7.96
CA GLY A 38 11.96 3.53 7.66
C GLY A 38 10.69 2.76 8.04
N ASN A 39 9.58 3.46 8.32
CA ASN A 39 8.28 2.86 8.62
C ASN A 39 7.44 2.75 7.34
N PRO A 40 7.17 1.53 6.83
CA PRO A 40 6.23 1.34 5.72
C PRO A 40 4.81 1.75 6.13
N VAL A 41 4.06 2.32 5.19
CA VAL A 41 2.68 2.78 5.45
C VAL A 41 1.70 1.85 4.74
N ILE A 42 0.81 1.23 5.50
CA ILE A 42 -0.31 0.43 4.99
C ILE A 42 -1.44 1.38 4.65
N PHE A 43 -2.08 1.23 3.49
CA PHE A 43 -3.22 2.08 3.12
C PHE A 43 -4.19 1.35 2.20
N GLY A 44 -5.45 1.76 2.27
CA GLY A 44 -6.48 1.40 1.30
C GLY A 44 -6.52 2.41 0.15
N PHE A 45 -6.96 2.00 -1.04
CA PHE A 45 -7.31 2.94 -2.10
C PHE A 45 -8.43 2.39 -2.98
N TYR A 46 -9.16 3.29 -3.65
CA TYR A 46 -10.15 2.90 -4.65
C TYR A 46 -9.48 2.42 -5.94
N VAL A 47 -9.87 1.22 -6.39
CA VAL A 47 -9.41 0.60 -7.64
C VAL A 47 -10.46 0.79 -8.72
N TYR A 48 -10.05 1.41 -9.82
CA TYR A 48 -10.86 1.57 -11.02
C TYR A 48 -10.34 0.67 -12.15
N GLU A 49 -11.16 0.40 -13.18
CA GLU A 49 -10.83 -0.52 -14.28
C GLU A 49 -9.47 -0.24 -14.97
N SER A 50 -9.07 1.03 -15.08
CA SER A 50 -7.79 1.39 -15.69
C SER A 50 -6.58 0.94 -14.88
N PHE A 51 -6.72 0.80 -13.55
CA PHE A 51 -5.67 0.25 -12.70
C PHE A 51 -5.44 -1.24 -12.94
N GLU A 52 -6.49 -1.99 -13.25
CA GLU A 52 -6.39 -3.43 -13.57
C GLU A 52 -6.07 -3.70 -15.06
N SER A 53 -5.81 -2.66 -15.85
CA SER A 53 -5.46 -2.81 -17.26
C SER A 53 -4.10 -3.48 -17.48
N GLU A 54 -3.92 -4.15 -18.63
CA GLU A 54 -2.63 -4.72 -19.05
C GLU A 54 -1.51 -3.67 -19.10
N THR A 55 -1.84 -2.42 -19.40
CA THR A 55 -0.86 -1.33 -19.40
C THR A 55 -0.29 -1.11 -18.01
N VAL A 56 -1.12 -1.12 -16.97
CA VAL A 56 -0.65 -0.98 -15.58
C VAL A 56 0.06 -2.24 -15.13
N ALA A 57 -0.45 -3.42 -15.50
CA ALA A 57 0.21 -4.69 -15.23
C ALA A 57 1.63 -4.78 -15.85
N ARG A 58 1.91 -4.04 -16.93
CA ARG A 58 3.24 -3.96 -17.54
C ARG A 58 4.11 -2.81 -17.01
N THR A 59 3.50 -1.66 -16.73
CA THR A 59 4.25 -0.43 -16.42
C THR A 59 4.39 -0.16 -14.93
N GLY A 60 3.45 -0.66 -14.12
CA GLY A 60 3.30 -0.32 -12.71
C GLY A 60 3.00 1.17 -12.49
N ILE A 61 2.37 1.88 -13.43
CA ILE A 61 2.03 3.29 -13.25
C ILE A 61 0.53 3.39 -12.99
N CYS A 62 0.13 3.79 -11.78
CA CYS A 62 -1.28 3.97 -11.43
C CYS A 62 -1.83 5.21 -12.16
N PRO A 63 -2.83 5.04 -13.04
CA PRO A 63 -3.44 6.16 -13.74
C PRO A 63 -4.39 6.93 -12.81
N LYS A 64 -4.61 8.21 -13.14
CA LYS A 64 -5.74 8.95 -12.58
C LYS A 64 -7.04 8.43 -13.19
N PRO A 65 -8.08 8.12 -12.40
CA PRO A 65 -9.35 7.65 -12.95
C PRO A 65 -10.03 8.71 -13.82
N LYS A 66 -10.74 8.27 -14.84
CA LYS A 66 -11.61 9.13 -15.67
C LYS A 66 -12.90 9.45 -14.93
N LYS A 67 -13.55 10.56 -15.30
CA LYS A 67 -14.73 11.13 -14.62
C LYS A 67 -15.91 10.13 -14.45
N ASN A 68 -16.04 9.17 -15.36
CA ASN A 68 -17.12 8.16 -15.36
C ASN A 68 -16.57 6.73 -15.43
N GLU A 69 -15.36 6.52 -14.92
CA GLU A 69 -14.72 5.22 -14.92
C GLU A 69 -15.37 4.27 -13.90
N GLN A 70 -15.45 2.98 -14.24
CA GLN A 70 -16.01 1.98 -13.33
C GLN A 70 -15.11 1.78 -12.11
N LEU A 71 -15.67 2.01 -10.91
CA LEU A 71 -15.07 1.59 -9.66
C LEU A 71 -15.24 0.07 -9.50
N LEU A 72 -14.14 -0.65 -9.34
CA LEU A 72 -14.14 -2.10 -9.13
C LEU A 72 -14.24 -2.45 -7.64
N GLY A 73 -13.65 -1.62 -6.77
CA GLY A 73 -13.71 -1.81 -5.32
C GLY A 73 -12.60 -1.09 -4.56
N GLY A 74 -12.30 -1.59 -3.37
CA GLY A 74 -11.17 -1.14 -2.56
C GLY A 74 -10.06 -2.20 -2.53
N HIS A 75 -8.82 -1.75 -2.46
CA HIS A 75 -7.64 -2.62 -2.31
C HIS A 75 -6.69 -2.07 -1.26
N ALA A 76 -6.01 -2.95 -0.53
CA ALA A 76 -5.06 -2.60 0.53
C ALA A 76 -3.63 -2.97 0.12
N VAL A 77 -2.72 -2.02 0.27
CA VAL A 77 -1.33 -2.09 -0.22
C VAL A 77 -0.38 -1.40 0.76
N ILE A 78 0.93 -1.50 0.51
CA ILE A 78 1.96 -0.95 1.38
C ILE A 78 2.80 0.06 0.58
N ALA A 79 2.84 1.31 1.03
CA ALA A 79 3.82 2.29 0.58
C ALA A 79 5.18 1.96 1.21
N VAL A 80 6.22 1.90 0.37
CA VAL A 80 7.58 1.51 0.76
C VAL A 80 8.63 2.55 0.42
N GLY A 81 8.23 3.65 -0.22
CA GLY A 81 9.13 4.74 -0.56
C GLY A 81 8.40 5.86 -1.29
N TYR A 82 9.12 6.94 -1.57
CA TYR A 82 8.63 8.06 -2.35
C TYR A 82 9.77 8.68 -3.16
N GLU A 83 9.42 9.35 -4.24
CA GLU A 83 10.35 10.14 -5.04
C GLU A 83 9.75 11.54 -5.24
N ASP A 84 10.51 12.56 -4.83
CA ASP A 84 10.18 13.96 -5.09
C ASP A 84 10.78 14.41 -6.44
N SER A 85 10.10 15.34 -7.10
CA SER A 85 10.59 16.03 -8.31
C SER A 85 10.10 17.48 -8.35
N LEU A 86 10.72 18.31 -9.18
CA LEU A 86 10.35 19.72 -9.32
C LEU A 86 8.90 19.95 -9.81
N ARG A 87 8.28 18.94 -10.44
CA ARG A 87 6.93 19.02 -11.02
C ARG A 87 5.90 18.12 -10.30
N GLY A 88 6.21 17.69 -9.09
CA GLY A 88 5.39 16.76 -8.31
C GLY A 88 6.20 15.57 -7.84
N GLY A 89 5.56 14.47 -7.46
CA GLY A 89 6.27 13.28 -7.03
C GLY A 89 5.36 12.08 -7.01
N LYS A 90 5.87 10.95 -6.53
CA LYS A 90 5.13 9.70 -6.49
C LYS A 90 5.45 8.89 -5.24
N ILE A 91 4.49 8.09 -4.82
CA ILE A 91 4.65 7.03 -3.82
C ILE A 91 5.01 5.74 -4.56
N ILE A 92 5.97 5.00 -4.02
CA ILE A 92 6.33 3.64 -4.45
C ILE A 92 5.56 2.66 -3.57
N VAL A 93 4.80 1.78 -4.21
CA VAL A 93 3.83 0.92 -3.55
C VAL A 93 4.10 -0.54 -3.89
N ARG A 94 4.16 -1.40 -2.88
CA ARG A 94 4.24 -2.85 -3.02
C ARG A 94 2.82 -3.42 -3.11
N ASN A 95 2.54 -4.13 -4.20
CA ASN A 95 1.30 -4.85 -4.41
C ASN A 95 1.42 -6.32 -3.94
N SER A 96 0.30 -7.05 -3.95
CA SER A 96 0.18 -8.44 -3.54
C SER A 96 -0.25 -9.40 -4.67
N TRP A 97 -0.13 -8.96 -5.93
CA TRP A 97 -0.56 -9.72 -7.13
C TRP A 97 0.57 -10.47 -7.85
N GLY A 98 1.64 -10.79 -7.13
CA GLY A 98 2.78 -11.53 -7.64
C GLY A 98 3.82 -10.66 -8.35
N ALA A 99 5.03 -11.21 -8.50
CA ALA A 99 6.18 -10.50 -9.05
C ALA A 99 6.09 -10.25 -10.56
N SER A 100 5.22 -10.98 -11.28
CA SER A 100 5.00 -10.77 -12.72
C SER A 100 4.12 -9.56 -13.03
N TRP A 101 3.46 -8.97 -12.02
CA TRP A 101 2.59 -7.81 -12.18
C TRP A 101 3.34 -6.52 -11.89
N GLY A 102 3.07 -5.47 -12.67
CA GLY A 102 3.68 -4.16 -12.53
C GLY A 102 5.20 -4.22 -12.71
N LYS A 103 5.91 -3.43 -11.91
CA LYS A 103 7.38 -3.50 -11.84
C LYS A 103 7.80 -4.45 -10.74
N GLN A 104 7.92 -5.75 -11.05
CA GLN A 104 8.34 -6.78 -10.09
C GLN A 104 7.42 -6.87 -8.84
N GLY A 105 6.12 -6.68 -9.02
CA GLY A 105 5.12 -6.63 -7.94
C GLY A 105 4.89 -5.24 -7.35
N TYR A 106 5.54 -4.21 -7.88
CA TYR A 106 5.40 -2.81 -7.43
C TYR A 106 4.68 -1.95 -8.45
N PHE A 107 4.10 -0.86 -7.97
CA PHE A 107 3.61 0.23 -8.78
C PHE A 107 3.92 1.58 -8.14
N THR A 108 3.70 2.66 -8.89
CA THR A 108 3.85 4.02 -8.41
C THR A 108 2.55 4.80 -8.58
N MET A 109 2.23 5.64 -7.58
CA MET A 109 1.10 6.57 -7.63
C MET A 109 1.64 7.99 -7.60
N ALA A 110 1.30 8.82 -8.58
CA ALA A 110 1.58 10.26 -8.50
C ALA A 110 0.89 10.86 -7.27
N TYR A 111 1.47 11.90 -6.67
CA TYR A 111 0.98 12.49 -5.42
C TYR A 111 -0.47 12.99 -5.50
N ASP A 112 -0.90 13.51 -6.64
CA ASP A 112 -2.29 13.94 -6.84
C ASP A 112 -3.24 12.73 -6.91
N VAL A 113 -2.84 11.65 -7.57
CA VAL A 113 -3.57 10.38 -7.60
C VAL A 113 -3.64 9.76 -6.20
N PHE A 114 -2.52 9.75 -5.46
CA PHE A 114 -2.48 9.25 -4.10
C PHE A 114 -3.45 10.03 -3.19
N LYS A 115 -3.40 11.36 -3.20
CA LYS A 115 -4.32 12.19 -2.40
C LYS A 115 -5.79 12.01 -2.79
N LEU A 116 -6.06 11.68 -4.06
CA LEU A 116 -7.40 11.47 -4.57
C LEU A 116 -7.98 10.11 -4.13
N LEU A 117 -7.15 9.05 -4.11
CA LEU A 117 -7.64 7.67 -4.00
C LEU A 117 -7.34 7.00 -2.67
N ALA A 118 -6.27 7.41 -1.97
CA ALA A 118 -5.84 6.76 -0.74
C ALA A 118 -6.79 7.07 0.43
N MET A 119 -7.02 6.07 1.26
CA MET A 119 -7.81 6.13 2.48
C MET A 119 -7.19 5.22 3.54
N ASP A 120 -7.56 5.44 4.81
CA ASP A 120 -7.18 4.58 5.95
C ASP A 120 -5.71 4.16 5.95
N MET A 121 -4.85 5.18 6.12
CA MET A 121 -3.41 5.01 6.18
C MET A 121 -2.95 4.73 7.62
N TRP A 122 -2.10 3.72 7.80
CA TRP A 122 -1.63 3.25 9.10
C TRP A 122 -0.15 2.87 9.07
N ILE A 123 0.52 3.08 10.20
CA ILE A 123 1.81 2.47 10.51
C ILE A 123 1.65 1.51 11.69
N GLY A 124 2.43 0.44 11.69
CA GLY A 124 2.58 -0.46 12.82
C GLY A 124 4.01 -0.40 13.34
N LEU A 125 4.18 -0.26 14.66
CA LEU A 125 5.49 -0.25 15.30
C LEU A 125 5.75 -1.61 15.93
N MET A 126 6.90 -2.20 15.61
CA MET A 126 7.32 -3.47 16.20
C MET A 126 7.79 -3.25 17.63
N LYS A 127 7.64 -4.28 18.48
CA LYS A 127 8.28 -4.26 19.80
C LYS A 127 9.80 -4.19 19.61
N PRO A 128 10.53 -3.38 20.41
CA PRO A 128 11.98 -3.44 20.42
C PRO A 128 12.43 -4.89 20.62
N SER A 129 13.41 -5.36 19.84
CA SER A 129 14.06 -6.63 20.12
C SER A 129 14.70 -6.56 21.50
N LYS A 130 14.38 -7.53 22.36
CA LYS A 130 15.06 -7.70 23.65
C LYS A 130 16.55 -7.99 23.45
#